data_AF-A0A8T7IVF6-F1
#
_entry.id   AF-A0A8T7IVF6-F1
#
_cell.length_a   1.000
_cell.length_b   1.000
_cell.length_c   1.000
_cell.angle_alpha   90.00
_cell.angle_beta   90.00
_cell.angle_gamma   90.00
#
_symmetry.space_group_name_H-M   'P 1'
#
loop_
_entity.id
_entity.type
_entity.pdbx_description
1 polymer ?
#
loop_
_entity_poly.entity_id
_entity_poly.type
_entity_poly.pdbx_seq_one_letter_code
_entity_poly.pdbx_strand_id
1 'polypeptide(L)'
;MLIDSHCHLDRLHISADDALNDARARGVTGVMCIGVNAEELGNVVAIAERHDDVWASVGIHPLSVTADSTIDPVREFMEHSKVVAIGETGLDYHYETEESALTAQRRLFAEHLELAGVLAKPTVIHTRAAQADTIDLIKAHGNPSSAGVLHCFTESWEMAKQALDLGYYISISGIVTFRNADSLRDVARRVPADRLLIETDAPWLTPVPNRGKPNLPGYVRDVAEFVADLRGANFEEFSDMTSNNFLRFAGINR
;
A
#
# COMPACT_ATOMS: atom_id res chain seq x y z
N MET A 1 -5.26 10.68 -15.26
CA MET A 1 -5.49 10.86 -13.80
C MET A 1 -4.47 10.00 -13.06
N LEU A 2 -3.92 10.43 -11.91
CA LEU A 2 -3.01 9.59 -11.13
C LEU A 2 -3.49 9.46 -9.68
N ILE A 3 -3.32 8.25 -9.13
CA ILE A 3 -3.61 7.96 -7.73
C ILE A 3 -2.34 7.42 -7.08
N ASP A 4 -1.93 8.03 -5.96
CA ASP A 4 -0.95 7.46 -5.07
C ASP A 4 -1.62 6.46 -4.13
N SER A 5 -1.43 5.17 -4.38
CA SER A 5 -2.12 4.13 -3.63
C SER A 5 -1.58 3.91 -2.21
N HIS A 6 -0.45 4.52 -1.83
CA HIS A 6 0.11 4.34 -0.49
C HIS A 6 0.98 5.54 -0.08
N CYS A 7 0.48 6.35 0.85
CA CYS A 7 1.20 7.51 1.38
C CYS A 7 0.87 7.75 2.86
N HIS A 8 1.88 8.02 3.68
CA HIS A 8 1.72 8.39 5.09
C HIS A 8 1.66 9.92 5.23
N LEU A 9 0.52 10.51 4.84
CA LEU A 9 0.32 11.97 4.90
C LEU A 9 0.48 12.54 6.32
N ASP A 10 0.18 11.73 7.35
CA ASP A 10 0.36 12.05 8.77
C ASP A 10 1.82 12.12 9.22
N ARG A 11 2.75 11.58 8.42
CA ARG A 11 4.19 11.48 8.73
C ARG A 11 5.07 12.39 7.89
N LEU A 12 4.47 13.22 7.02
CA LEU A 12 5.22 14.13 6.18
C LEU A 12 5.90 15.23 7.00
N HIS A 13 6.99 15.74 6.46
CA HIS A 13 7.73 16.87 7.02
C HIS A 13 7.05 18.23 6.76
N ILE A 14 5.99 18.25 5.96
CA ILE A 14 5.12 19.39 5.65
C ILE A 14 3.66 19.02 5.96
N SER A 15 2.76 20.00 5.93
CA SER A 15 1.34 19.72 6.14
C SER A 15 0.77 18.82 5.02
N ALA A 16 -0.23 18.00 5.36
CA ALA A 16 -0.94 17.19 4.38
C ALA A 16 -1.58 18.08 3.28
N ASP A 17 -2.13 19.23 3.65
CA ASP A 17 -2.76 20.19 2.74
C ASP A 17 -1.76 20.69 1.68
N ASP A 18 -0.56 21.09 2.11
CA ASP A 18 0.51 21.56 1.20
C ASP A 18 0.98 20.42 0.28
N ALA A 19 1.23 19.24 0.86
CA ALA A 19 1.64 18.07 0.09
C ALA A 19 0.62 17.67 -0.99
N LEU A 20 -0.67 17.73 -0.65
CA LEU A 20 -1.76 17.44 -1.58
C LEU A 20 -1.91 18.51 -2.66
N ASN A 21 -1.73 19.79 -2.32
CA ASN A 21 -1.72 20.87 -3.31
C ASN A 21 -0.59 20.70 -4.33
N ASP A 22 0.61 20.35 -3.87
CA ASP A 22 1.75 20.03 -4.73
C ASP A 22 1.50 18.78 -5.59
N ALA A 23 0.85 17.76 -5.03
CA ALA A 23 0.48 16.55 -5.76
C ALA A 23 -0.53 16.84 -6.88
N ARG A 24 -1.57 17.62 -6.59
CA ARG A 24 -2.59 18.06 -7.56
C ARG A 24 -1.99 18.87 -8.70
N ALA A 25 -1.03 19.75 -8.40
CA ALA A 25 -0.30 20.52 -9.42
C ALA A 25 0.48 19.62 -10.39
N ARG A 26 0.75 18.37 -10.01
CA ARG A 26 1.40 17.35 -10.84
C ARG A 26 0.40 16.33 -11.42
N GLY A 27 -0.90 16.56 -11.30
CA GLY A 27 -1.93 15.67 -11.85
C GLY A 27 -2.20 14.43 -11.02
N VAL A 28 -1.73 14.38 -9.77
CA VAL A 28 -2.11 13.37 -8.77
C VAL A 28 -3.38 13.85 -8.09
N THR A 29 -4.49 13.15 -8.32
CA THR A 29 -5.84 13.58 -7.93
C THR A 29 -6.53 12.52 -7.08
N GLY A 30 -5.74 11.68 -6.42
CA GLY A 30 -6.19 10.67 -5.49
C GLY A 30 -5.03 10.21 -4.63
N VAL A 31 -5.24 10.08 -3.32
CA VAL A 31 -4.24 9.54 -2.40
C VAL A 31 -4.91 8.63 -1.38
N MET A 32 -4.33 7.46 -1.10
CA MET A 32 -4.71 6.68 0.09
C MET A 32 -3.73 6.98 1.23
N CYS A 33 -4.26 7.58 2.31
CA CYS A 33 -3.53 7.85 3.54
C CYS A 33 -3.49 6.60 4.42
N ILE A 34 -2.30 6.21 4.89
CA ILE A 34 -2.08 4.91 5.51
C ILE A 34 -1.93 4.99 7.03
N GLY A 35 -2.85 4.37 7.75
CA GLY A 35 -2.78 4.17 9.21
C GLY A 35 -1.96 2.93 9.57
N VAL A 36 -1.01 3.12 10.50
CA VAL A 36 -0.05 2.08 10.91
C VAL A 36 0.00 1.83 12.42
N ASN A 37 -0.61 2.70 13.22
CA ASN A 37 -0.56 2.65 14.68
C ASN A 37 -1.97 2.86 15.24
N ALA A 38 -2.40 1.96 16.12
CA ALA A 38 -3.71 1.96 16.77
C ALA A 38 -4.08 3.32 17.40
N GLU A 39 -3.10 3.99 18.04
CA GLU A 39 -3.33 5.26 18.73
C GLU A 39 -3.51 6.45 17.77
N GLU A 40 -3.04 6.32 16.53
CA GLU A 40 -2.95 7.40 15.55
C GLU A 40 -3.95 7.25 14.39
N LEU A 41 -4.73 6.16 14.35
CA LEU A 41 -5.71 5.91 13.28
C LEU A 41 -6.70 7.06 13.08
N GLY A 42 -7.13 7.69 14.19
CA GLY A 42 -8.02 8.85 14.14
C GLY A 42 -7.44 10.05 13.38
N ASN A 43 -6.12 10.26 13.43
CA ASN A 43 -5.46 11.34 12.69
C ASN A 43 -5.50 11.09 11.19
N VAL A 44 -5.26 9.85 10.77
CA VAL A 44 -5.31 9.43 9.36
C VAL A 44 -6.71 9.59 8.79
N VAL A 45 -7.74 9.12 9.52
CA VAL A 45 -9.13 9.28 9.11
C VAL A 45 -9.51 10.76 9.02
N ALA A 46 -9.10 11.58 10.00
CA ALA A 46 -9.36 13.01 9.98
C ALA A 46 -8.67 13.74 8.81
N ILE A 47 -7.51 13.28 8.33
CA ILE A 47 -6.89 13.80 7.09
C ILE A 47 -7.78 13.47 5.89
N ALA A 48 -8.21 12.21 5.75
CA ALA A 48 -9.05 11.77 4.64
C ALA A 48 -10.44 12.45 4.61
N GLU A 49 -11.02 12.77 5.76
CA GLU A 49 -12.29 13.50 5.86
C GLU A 49 -12.22 14.93 5.29
N ARG A 50 -11.07 15.60 5.40
CA ARG A 50 -10.92 17.00 4.95
C ARG A 50 -10.79 17.15 3.44
N HIS A 51 -10.56 16.07 2.71
CA HIS A 51 -10.27 16.11 1.27
C HIS A 51 -11.07 15.06 0.50
N ASP A 52 -11.81 15.48 -0.51
CA ASP A 52 -12.66 14.59 -1.32
C ASP A 52 -11.86 13.52 -2.05
N ASP A 53 -10.65 13.87 -2.49
CA ASP A 53 -9.68 13.04 -3.23
C ASP A 53 -8.73 12.25 -2.33
N VAL A 54 -9.01 12.15 -1.03
CA VAL A 54 -8.23 11.33 -0.10
C VAL A 54 -9.12 10.26 0.52
N TRP A 55 -8.60 9.04 0.55
CA TRP A 55 -9.15 7.89 1.27
C TRP A 55 -8.16 7.44 2.34
N ALA A 56 -8.61 6.58 3.25
CA ALA A 56 -7.80 6.04 4.31
C ALA A 56 -7.76 4.50 4.25
N SER A 57 -6.62 3.94 4.62
CA SER A 57 -6.55 2.60 5.19
C SER A 57 -6.24 2.71 6.68
N VAL A 58 -6.73 1.78 7.48
CA VAL A 58 -6.40 1.71 8.91
C VAL A 58 -6.01 0.29 9.29
N GLY A 59 -4.89 0.17 10.01
CA GLY A 59 -4.31 -1.10 10.41
C GLY A 59 -3.21 -0.89 11.45
N ILE A 60 -2.62 -1.99 11.89
CA ILE A 60 -1.47 -1.98 12.81
C ILE A 60 -0.30 -2.62 12.08
N HIS A 61 0.70 -1.81 11.79
CA HIS A 61 1.91 -2.20 11.07
C HIS A 61 2.69 -3.24 11.89
N PRO A 62 3.34 -4.25 11.27
CA PRO A 62 4.06 -5.32 11.98
C PRO A 62 5.06 -4.83 13.03
N LEU A 63 5.82 -3.76 12.72
CA LEU A 63 6.77 -3.14 13.65
C LEU A 63 6.13 -2.34 14.81
N SER A 64 4.82 -2.13 14.79
CA SER A 64 4.05 -1.52 15.88
C SER A 64 3.29 -2.55 16.72
N VAL A 65 3.34 -3.83 16.34
CA VAL A 65 2.65 -4.91 17.05
C VAL A 65 3.37 -5.27 18.35
N THR A 66 2.61 -5.37 19.42
CA THR A 66 3.01 -5.89 20.72
C THR A 66 2.21 -7.15 21.06
N ALA A 67 2.63 -7.88 22.10
CA ALA A 67 1.92 -9.07 22.55
C ALA A 67 0.44 -8.79 22.90
N ASP A 68 0.16 -7.61 23.44
CA ASP A 68 -1.17 -7.17 23.87
C ASP A 68 -1.99 -6.50 22.75
N SER A 69 -1.43 -6.33 21.55
CA SER A 69 -2.14 -5.73 20.43
C SER A 69 -3.36 -6.55 20.04
N THR A 70 -4.49 -5.89 19.86
CA THR A 70 -5.74 -6.48 19.35
C THR A 70 -6.18 -5.76 18.09
N ILE A 71 -7.05 -6.39 17.32
CA ILE A 71 -7.65 -5.81 16.12
C ILE A 71 -8.75 -4.77 16.43
N ASP A 72 -9.16 -4.60 17.69
CA ASP A 72 -10.33 -3.79 18.04
C ASP A 72 -10.21 -2.30 17.63
N PRO A 73 -9.06 -1.61 17.80
CA PRO A 73 -8.91 -0.24 17.31
C PRO A 73 -9.15 -0.10 15.80
N VAL A 74 -8.80 -1.12 15.02
CA VAL A 74 -9.04 -1.14 13.56
C VAL A 74 -10.53 -1.28 13.28
N ARG A 75 -11.24 -2.16 14.01
CA ARG A 75 -12.68 -2.38 13.84
C ARG A 75 -13.51 -1.12 14.05
N GLU A 76 -13.12 -0.26 15.00
CA GLU A 76 -13.85 0.97 15.32
C GLU A 76 -13.97 1.94 14.13
N PHE A 77 -13.00 1.93 13.21
CA PHE A 77 -13.00 2.81 12.04
C PHE A 77 -13.63 2.18 10.79
N MET A 78 -14.05 0.92 10.84
CA MET A 78 -14.50 0.20 9.64
C MET A 78 -15.81 0.70 9.06
N GLU A 79 -16.66 1.34 9.84
CA GLU A 79 -17.91 1.95 9.35
C GLU A 79 -17.69 3.33 8.72
N HIS A 80 -16.48 3.89 8.85
CA HIS A 80 -16.19 5.21 8.34
C HIS A 80 -16.08 5.22 6.81
N SER A 81 -16.80 6.13 6.15
CA SER A 81 -16.94 6.16 4.68
C SER A 81 -15.63 6.42 3.93
N LYS A 82 -14.68 7.12 4.56
CA LYS A 82 -13.34 7.36 4.01
C LYS A 82 -12.39 6.17 4.15
N VAL A 83 -12.72 5.17 4.97
CA VAL A 83 -11.85 4.01 5.20
C VAL A 83 -12.17 2.93 4.17
N VAL A 84 -11.29 2.75 3.19
CA VAL A 84 -11.52 1.88 2.02
C VAL A 84 -10.75 0.57 2.07
N ALA A 85 -9.76 0.45 2.97
CA ALA A 85 -8.94 -0.74 3.10
C ALA A 85 -8.52 -0.99 4.57
N ILE A 86 -8.14 -2.23 4.87
CA ILE A 86 -7.61 -2.66 6.16
C ILE A 86 -6.09 -2.82 6.05
N GLY A 87 -5.35 -2.08 6.84
CA GLY A 87 -3.89 -2.03 6.80
C GLY A 87 -3.37 -0.60 6.92
N GLU A 88 -2.08 -0.39 7.05
CA GLU A 88 -1.04 -1.39 6.79
C GLU A 88 -0.98 -2.49 7.86
N THR A 89 -0.82 -3.73 7.41
CA THR A 89 -0.62 -4.92 8.25
C THR A 89 0.37 -5.84 7.54
N GLY A 90 0.71 -7.00 8.12
CA GLY A 90 1.57 -7.98 7.47
C GLY A 90 2.73 -8.40 8.37
N LEU A 91 3.90 -8.65 7.77
CA LEU A 91 5.06 -9.23 8.45
C LEU A 91 6.35 -8.49 8.10
N ASP A 92 7.15 -8.14 9.11
CA ASP A 92 8.51 -7.61 8.93
C ASP A 92 9.49 -8.35 9.84
N TYR A 93 10.27 -9.24 9.23
CA TYR A 93 11.28 -10.05 9.92
C TYR A 93 12.69 -9.44 9.77
N HIS A 94 12.81 -8.25 9.19
CA HIS A 94 14.11 -7.63 8.95
C HIS A 94 14.70 -6.99 10.22
N TYR A 95 13.84 -6.35 11.02
CA TYR A 95 14.26 -5.67 12.25
C TYR A 95 13.96 -6.45 13.52
N GLU A 96 13.09 -7.46 13.45
CA GLU A 96 12.67 -8.26 14.59
C GLU A 96 13.17 -9.69 14.47
N THR A 97 13.67 -10.23 15.57
CA THR A 97 14.17 -11.62 15.66
C THR A 97 13.58 -12.37 16.85
N GLU A 98 12.93 -11.66 17.78
CA GLU A 98 12.31 -12.27 18.95
C GLU A 98 11.03 -13.01 18.55
N GLU A 99 11.01 -14.32 18.78
CA GLU A 99 9.91 -15.20 18.36
C GLU A 99 8.55 -14.79 18.93
N SER A 100 8.55 -14.18 20.12
CA SER A 100 7.32 -13.65 20.73
C SER A 100 6.72 -12.49 19.93
N ALA A 101 7.57 -11.58 19.43
CA ALA A 101 7.14 -10.47 18.58
C ALA A 101 6.72 -10.97 17.19
N LEU A 102 7.48 -11.90 16.60
CA LEU A 102 7.10 -12.52 15.31
C LEU A 102 5.77 -13.27 15.41
N THR A 103 5.52 -13.96 16.53
CA THR A 103 4.24 -14.63 16.81
C THR A 103 3.10 -13.63 16.92
N ALA A 104 3.32 -12.48 17.55
CA ALA A 104 2.32 -11.42 17.64
C ALA A 104 2.01 -10.83 16.26
N GLN A 105 3.02 -10.59 15.41
CA GLN A 105 2.82 -10.13 14.02
C GLN A 105 1.96 -11.12 13.23
N ARG A 106 2.30 -12.42 13.23
CA ARG A 106 1.54 -13.46 12.51
C ARG A 106 0.09 -13.56 12.98
N ARG A 107 -0.13 -13.56 14.30
CA ARG A 107 -1.47 -13.58 14.89
C ARG A 107 -2.28 -12.37 14.41
N LEU A 108 -1.74 -11.17 14.58
CA LEU A 108 -2.49 -9.96 14.25
C LEU A 108 -2.71 -9.81 12.74
N PHE A 109 -1.76 -10.23 11.90
CA PHE A 109 -1.94 -10.25 10.46
C PHE A 109 -3.08 -11.18 10.04
N ALA A 110 -3.18 -12.38 10.64
CA ALA A 110 -4.31 -13.28 10.41
C ALA A 110 -5.64 -12.62 10.81
N GLU A 111 -5.71 -11.94 11.95
CA GLU A 111 -6.91 -11.21 12.39
C GLU A 111 -7.32 -10.09 11.41
N HIS A 112 -6.36 -9.37 10.82
CA HIS A 112 -6.65 -8.36 9.78
C HIS A 112 -7.21 -9.01 8.51
N LEU A 113 -6.64 -10.14 8.06
CA LEU A 113 -7.11 -10.87 6.88
C LEU A 113 -8.55 -11.40 7.07
N GLU A 114 -8.84 -11.95 8.25
CA GLU A 114 -10.18 -12.44 8.58
C GLU A 114 -11.20 -11.29 8.65
N LEU A 115 -10.83 -10.18 9.29
CA LEU A 115 -11.69 -8.99 9.35
C LEU A 115 -11.99 -8.44 7.95
N ALA A 116 -10.99 -8.40 7.07
CA ALA A 116 -11.13 -8.01 5.68
C ALA A 116 -12.13 -8.91 4.92
N GLY A 117 -12.05 -10.22 5.13
CA GLY A 117 -13.00 -11.17 4.55
C GLY A 117 -14.43 -10.97 5.05
N VAL A 118 -14.62 -10.68 6.34
CA VAL A 118 -15.95 -10.42 6.94
C VAL A 118 -16.57 -9.13 6.40
N LEU A 119 -15.76 -8.08 6.25
CA LEU A 119 -16.24 -6.75 5.84
C LEU A 119 -16.21 -6.53 4.33
N ALA A 120 -15.72 -7.51 3.57
CA ALA A 120 -15.49 -7.39 2.13
C ALA A 120 -14.65 -6.16 1.76
N LYS A 121 -13.66 -5.82 2.58
CA LYS A 121 -12.70 -4.74 2.32
C LYS A 121 -11.32 -5.32 1.97
N PRO A 122 -10.59 -4.73 1.03
CA PRO A 122 -9.25 -5.21 0.69
C PRO A 122 -8.24 -4.96 1.82
N THR A 123 -7.16 -5.73 1.84
CA THR A 123 -6.02 -5.48 2.73
C THR A 123 -4.88 -4.71 2.07
N VAL A 124 -4.11 -3.95 2.86
CA VAL A 124 -2.81 -3.37 2.47
C VAL A 124 -1.73 -4.11 3.25
N ILE A 125 -0.91 -4.89 2.53
CA ILE A 125 0.01 -5.86 3.13
C ILE A 125 1.46 -5.45 2.93
N HIS A 126 2.14 -5.20 4.04
CA HIS A 126 3.59 -5.10 4.17
C HIS A 126 4.19 -6.48 4.29
N THR A 127 5.30 -6.69 3.60
CA THR A 127 6.08 -7.90 3.75
C THR A 127 7.55 -7.61 3.56
N ARG A 128 8.37 -8.06 4.51
CA ARG A 128 9.82 -7.94 4.39
C ARG A 128 10.52 -9.10 5.06
N ALA A 129 11.32 -9.84 4.27
CA ALA A 129 12.03 -11.04 4.72
C ALA A 129 11.11 -12.14 5.31
N ALA A 130 9.82 -12.12 4.94
CA ALA A 130 8.77 -12.99 5.48
C ALA A 130 7.94 -13.68 4.38
N GLN A 131 8.52 -13.86 3.19
CA GLN A 131 7.82 -14.24 1.95
C GLN A 131 6.90 -15.47 2.11
N ALA A 132 7.39 -16.55 2.71
CA ALA A 132 6.66 -17.81 2.85
C ALA A 132 5.46 -17.65 3.80
N ASP A 133 5.72 -17.14 5.01
CA ASP A 133 4.69 -16.92 6.03
C ASP A 133 3.61 -15.93 5.55
N THR A 134 4.00 -14.87 4.83
CA THR A 134 3.05 -13.92 4.26
C THR A 134 2.06 -14.63 3.32
N ILE A 135 2.58 -15.43 2.38
CA ILE A 135 1.74 -16.15 1.41
C ILE A 135 0.90 -17.23 2.09
N ASP A 136 1.46 -17.95 3.05
CA ASP A 136 0.75 -19.03 3.75
C ASP A 136 -0.39 -18.49 4.61
N LEU A 137 -0.20 -17.34 5.28
CA LEU A 137 -1.28 -16.68 6.02
C LEU A 137 -2.35 -16.11 5.10
N ILE A 138 -1.98 -15.53 3.96
CA ILE A 138 -2.96 -15.11 2.94
C ILE A 138 -3.80 -16.31 2.47
N LYS A 139 -3.18 -17.47 2.20
CA LYS A 139 -3.91 -18.69 1.79
C LYS A 139 -4.85 -19.21 2.89
N ALA A 140 -4.41 -19.13 4.15
CA ALA A 140 -5.16 -19.69 5.28
C ALA A 140 -6.30 -18.80 5.75
N HIS A 141 -6.10 -17.48 5.76
CA HIS A 141 -7.00 -16.50 6.40
C HIS A 141 -7.56 -15.44 5.44
N GLY A 142 -6.93 -15.25 4.28
CA GLY A 142 -7.39 -14.29 3.28
C GLY A 142 -8.64 -14.77 2.53
N ASN A 143 -9.39 -13.81 1.97
CA ASN A 143 -10.55 -14.08 1.14
C ASN A 143 -10.31 -13.53 -0.29
N PRO A 144 -10.31 -14.38 -1.33
CA PRO A 144 -10.10 -13.93 -2.71
C PRO A 144 -11.09 -12.87 -3.21
N SER A 145 -12.29 -12.79 -2.62
CA SER A 145 -13.31 -11.79 -2.99
C SER A 145 -13.01 -10.40 -2.42
N SER A 146 -12.12 -10.31 -1.43
CA SER A 146 -11.63 -9.07 -0.82
C SER A 146 -10.11 -9.06 -0.84
N ALA A 147 -9.51 -9.57 -1.93
CA ALA A 147 -8.07 -9.61 -2.10
C ALA A 147 -7.48 -8.19 -2.01
N GLY A 148 -6.32 -8.10 -1.39
CA GLY A 148 -5.65 -6.85 -1.10
C GLY A 148 -4.58 -6.47 -2.11
N VAL A 149 -3.64 -5.68 -1.64
CA VAL A 149 -2.42 -5.28 -2.34
C VAL A 149 -1.21 -5.65 -1.48
N LEU A 150 -0.18 -6.20 -2.12
CA LEU A 150 1.16 -6.19 -1.54
C LEU A 150 1.79 -4.86 -1.92
N HIS A 151 1.86 -3.95 -0.95
CA HIS A 151 2.39 -2.60 -1.18
C HIS A 151 3.92 -2.64 -1.22
N CYS A 152 4.52 -1.56 -1.75
CA CYS A 152 5.95 -1.33 -1.82
C CYS A 152 6.74 -2.59 -2.22
N PHE A 153 6.28 -3.31 -3.24
CA PHE A 153 6.74 -4.67 -3.48
C PHE A 153 8.24 -4.69 -3.80
N THR A 154 9.02 -5.47 -3.06
CA THR A 154 10.47 -5.65 -3.31
C THR A 154 10.91 -7.10 -3.38
N GLU A 155 9.97 -8.04 -3.37
CA GLU A 155 10.24 -9.47 -3.31
C GLU A 155 10.41 -10.09 -4.72
N SER A 156 10.51 -11.42 -4.80
CA SER A 156 10.78 -12.11 -6.06
C SER A 156 9.53 -12.23 -6.96
N TRP A 157 9.74 -12.50 -8.25
CA TRP A 157 8.65 -12.82 -9.16
C TRP A 157 7.85 -14.04 -8.70
N GLU A 158 8.51 -15.05 -8.13
CA GLU A 158 7.86 -16.27 -7.64
C GLU A 158 6.84 -15.94 -6.54
N MET A 159 7.14 -14.99 -5.66
CA MET A 159 6.18 -14.50 -4.67
C MET A 159 5.07 -13.67 -5.32
N ALA A 160 5.42 -12.75 -6.23
CA ALA A 160 4.43 -11.93 -6.94
C ALA A 160 3.41 -12.81 -7.66
N LYS A 161 3.87 -13.86 -8.35
CA LYS A 161 3.00 -14.82 -9.04
C LYS A 161 2.04 -15.52 -8.06
N GLN A 162 2.53 -15.98 -6.90
CA GLN A 162 1.66 -16.61 -5.90
C GLN A 162 0.59 -15.65 -5.37
N ALA A 163 0.95 -14.39 -5.12
CA ALA A 163 -0.01 -13.38 -4.70
C ALA A 163 -1.05 -13.08 -5.79
N LEU A 164 -0.61 -12.97 -7.06
CA LEU A 164 -1.48 -12.78 -8.22
C LEU A 164 -2.45 -13.96 -8.42
N ASP A 165 -1.98 -15.20 -8.26
CA ASP A 165 -2.81 -16.41 -8.33
C ASP A 165 -3.90 -16.41 -7.23
N LEU A 166 -3.67 -15.70 -6.11
CA LEU A 166 -4.62 -15.49 -5.01
C LEU A 166 -5.50 -14.24 -5.19
N GLY A 167 -5.36 -13.53 -6.32
CA GLY A 167 -6.18 -12.37 -6.68
C GLY A 167 -5.65 -11.01 -6.21
N TYR A 168 -4.50 -10.97 -5.52
CA TYR A 168 -3.93 -9.75 -4.98
C TYR A 168 -3.33 -8.84 -6.06
N TYR A 169 -3.31 -7.53 -5.78
CA TYR A 169 -2.57 -6.54 -6.54
C TYR A 169 -1.12 -6.48 -6.09
N ILE A 170 -0.25 -6.01 -6.99
CA ILE A 170 1.14 -5.67 -6.69
C ILE A 170 1.30 -4.17 -6.91
N SER A 171 1.79 -3.46 -5.89
CA SER A 171 2.07 -2.04 -6.01
C SER A 171 3.57 -1.76 -6.09
N ILE A 172 3.94 -0.82 -6.94
CA ILE A 172 5.32 -0.47 -7.23
C ILE A 172 5.60 0.94 -6.72
N SER A 173 6.56 1.06 -5.80
CA SER A 173 7.02 2.34 -5.25
C SER A 173 8.22 2.91 -6.01
N GLY A 174 8.75 4.04 -5.53
CA GLY A 174 9.91 4.71 -6.10
C GLY A 174 11.19 3.87 -6.17
N ILE A 175 11.27 2.75 -5.43
CA ILE A 175 12.40 1.81 -5.47
C ILE A 175 12.70 1.34 -6.89
N VAL A 176 11.68 1.17 -7.75
CA VAL A 176 11.84 0.70 -9.14
C VAL A 176 12.80 1.58 -9.97
N THR A 177 12.94 2.84 -9.59
CA THR A 177 13.83 3.82 -10.23
C THR A 177 15.28 3.70 -9.76
N PHE A 178 15.57 2.96 -8.68
CA PHE A 178 16.90 2.89 -8.08
C PHE A 178 17.85 2.03 -8.90
N ARG A 179 19.15 2.35 -8.91
CA ARG A 179 20.16 1.67 -9.73
C ARG A 179 20.13 0.13 -9.60
N ASN A 180 19.94 -0.40 -8.39
CA ASN A 180 20.04 -1.83 -8.08
C ASN A 180 18.67 -2.55 -8.03
N ALA A 181 17.63 -1.99 -8.66
CA ALA A 181 16.26 -2.53 -8.60
C ALA A 181 15.90 -3.44 -9.78
N ASP A 182 16.87 -4.16 -10.37
CA ASP A 182 16.64 -4.93 -11.60
C ASP A 182 15.63 -6.08 -11.41
N SER A 183 15.64 -6.75 -10.25
CA SER A 183 14.63 -7.77 -9.92
C SER A 183 13.23 -7.18 -9.86
N LEU A 184 13.07 -6.02 -9.22
CA LEU A 184 11.80 -5.31 -9.14
C LEU A 184 11.32 -4.85 -10.52
N ARG A 185 12.23 -4.41 -11.39
CA ARG A 185 11.89 -4.06 -12.78
C ARG A 185 11.43 -5.26 -13.59
N ASP A 186 11.97 -6.45 -13.34
CA ASP A 186 11.45 -7.69 -13.97
C ASP A 186 10.01 -7.94 -13.52
N VAL A 187 9.73 -7.85 -12.21
CA VAL A 187 8.38 -7.98 -11.67
C VAL A 187 7.43 -6.96 -12.29
N ALA A 188 7.80 -5.68 -12.31
CA ALA A 188 6.97 -4.59 -12.86
C ALA A 188 6.62 -4.78 -14.35
N ARG A 189 7.48 -5.44 -15.14
CA ARG A 189 7.17 -5.78 -16.54
C ARG A 189 6.17 -6.93 -16.67
N ARG A 190 6.23 -7.89 -15.74
CA ARG A 190 5.51 -9.17 -15.82
C ARG A 190 4.16 -9.14 -15.13
N VAL A 191 3.96 -8.27 -14.14
CA VAL A 191 2.66 -8.11 -13.46
C VAL A 191 1.58 -7.74 -14.51
N PRO A 192 0.44 -8.46 -14.54
CA PRO A 192 -0.68 -8.14 -15.41
C PRO A 192 -1.14 -6.69 -15.27
N ALA A 193 -1.53 -6.09 -16.39
CA ALA A 193 -1.99 -4.70 -16.45
C ALA A 193 -3.12 -4.40 -15.46
N ASP A 194 -4.05 -5.34 -15.28
CA ASP A 194 -5.23 -5.22 -14.41
C ASP A 194 -4.95 -5.57 -12.93
N ARG A 195 -3.69 -5.82 -12.56
CA ARG A 195 -3.25 -6.12 -11.18
C ARG A 195 -2.09 -5.26 -10.70
N LEU A 196 -1.72 -4.23 -11.46
CA LEU A 196 -0.65 -3.31 -11.11
C LEU A 196 -1.21 -2.03 -10.45
N LEU A 197 -0.60 -1.63 -9.34
CA LEU A 197 -0.74 -0.33 -8.71
C LEU A 197 0.62 0.38 -8.63
N ILE A 198 0.58 1.68 -8.32
CA ILE A 198 1.75 2.52 -8.10
C ILE A 198 1.56 3.34 -6.84
N GLU A 199 2.67 3.68 -6.20
CA GLU A 199 2.66 4.42 -4.94
C GLU A 199 3.95 5.20 -4.73
N THR A 200 3.94 6.06 -3.72
CA THR A 200 5.17 6.70 -3.24
C THR A 200 5.77 6.01 -2.04
N ASP A 201 4.95 5.54 -1.11
CA ASP A 201 5.34 5.23 0.26
C ASP A 201 5.98 6.45 0.97
N ALA A 202 5.50 7.65 0.63
CA ALA A 202 6.02 8.88 1.22
C ALA A 202 5.74 8.92 2.74
N PRO A 203 6.71 9.38 3.56
CA PRO A 203 7.87 10.22 3.20
C PRO A 203 9.14 9.46 2.77
N TRP A 204 9.11 8.13 2.64
CA TRP A 204 10.29 7.31 2.34
C TRP A 204 10.49 7.07 0.85
N LEU A 205 11.63 6.48 0.47
CA LEU A 205 11.85 5.86 -0.85
C LEU A 205 11.69 6.77 -2.07
N THR A 206 12.04 8.05 -1.95
CA THR A 206 11.92 9.06 -3.01
C THR A 206 12.48 8.59 -4.36
N PRO A 207 11.68 8.58 -5.44
CA PRO A 207 12.13 8.11 -6.75
C PRO A 207 13.20 9.03 -7.35
N VAL A 208 13.99 8.49 -8.29
CA VAL A 208 14.76 9.32 -9.23
C VAL A 208 13.77 10.12 -10.09
N PRO A 209 14.02 11.42 -10.36
CA PRO A 209 15.25 12.19 -10.11
C PRO A 209 15.34 12.89 -8.74
N ASN A 210 14.37 12.67 -7.84
CA ASN A 210 14.22 13.40 -6.58
C ASN A 210 14.96 12.77 -5.38
N ARG A 211 15.76 11.71 -5.61
CA ARG A 211 16.56 11.01 -4.59
C ARG A 211 17.33 11.98 -3.68
N GLY A 212 17.33 11.68 -2.38
CA GLY A 212 18.01 12.46 -1.35
C GLY A 212 17.17 13.58 -0.73
N LYS A 213 15.96 13.82 -1.24
CA LYS A 213 14.93 14.66 -0.61
C LYS A 213 13.87 13.78 0.05
N PRO A 214 13.11 14.28 1.05
CA PRO A 214 11.91 13.58 1.53
C PRO A 214 10.93 13.31 0.39
N ASN A 215 10.26 12.16 0.42
CA ASN A 215 9.27 11.81 -0.59
C ASN A 215 7.95 12.55 -0.30
N LEU A 216 7.14 12.71 -1.34
CA LEU A 216 5.86 13.41 -1.34
C LEU A 216 4.93 12.73 -2.34
N PRO A 217 3.60 12.74 -2.13
CA PRO A 217 2.63 12.04 -2.97
C PRO A 217 2.71 12.44 -4.46
N GLY A 218 3.06 13.71 -4.74
CA GLY A 218 3.26 14.18 -6.11
C GLY A 218 4.33 13.42 -6.89
N TYR A 219 5.31 12.80 -6.21
CA TYR A 219 6.37 12.01 -6.85
C TYR A 219 5.87 10.65 -7.38
N VAL A 220 4.62 10.23 -7.11
CA VAL A 220 4.02 9.05 -7.78
C VAL A 220 4.01 9.22 -9.30
N ARG A 221 3.97 10.46 -9.80
CA ARG A 221 4.08 10.77 -11.22
C ARG A 221 5.41 10.28 -11.80
N ASP A 222 6.51 10.45 -11.08
CA ASP A 222 7.83 9.99 -11.54
C ASP A 222 7.90 8.45 -11.56
N VAL A 223 7.22 7.79 -10.61
CA VAL A 223 7.05 6.32 -10.60
C VAL A 223 6.24 5.88 -11.82
N ALA A 224 5.12 6.54 -12.09
CA ALA A 224 4.24 6.25 -13.21
C ALA A 224 4.96 6.40 -14.57
N GLU A 225 5.67 7.51 -14.78
CA GLU A 225 6.46 7.75 -15.99
C GLU A 225 7.51 6.64 -16.17
N PHE A 226 8.27 6.32 -15.11
CA PHE A 226 9.29 5.29 -15.17
C PHE A 226 8.72 3.91 -15.51
N VAL A 227 7.61 3.50 -14.87
CA VAL A 227 7.01 2.19 -15.09
C VAL A 227 6.31 2.10 -16.45
N ALA A 228 5.69 3.18 -16.92
CA ALA A 228 5.12 3.25 -18.27
C ALA A 228 6.21 3.04 -19.33
N ASP A 229 7.32 3.78 -19.24
CA ASP A 229 8.48 3.63 -20.13
C ASP A 229 9.07 2.21 -20.06
N LEU A 230 9.21 1.66 -18.85
CA LEU A 230 9.72 0.31 -18.62
C LEU A 230 8.89 -0.76 -19.33
N ARG A 231 7.58 -0.54 -19.44
CA ARG A 231 6.61 -1.43 -20.09
C ARG A 231 6.36 -1.08 -21.56
N GLY A 232 6.96 -0.01 -22.08
CA GLY A 232 6.67 0.50 -23.43
C GLY A 232 5.22 0.95 -23.61
N ALA A 233 4.57 1.40 -22.52
CA ALA A 233 3.19 1.85 -22.51
C ALA A 233 3.10 3.37 -22.66
N ASN A 234 2.01 3.87 -23.24
CA ASN A 234 1.70 5.29 -23.19
C ASN A 234 1.40 5.71 -21.74
N PHE A 235 1.92 6.88 -21.33
CA PHE A 235 1.80 7.37 -19.96
C PHE A 235 0.35 7.63 -19.55
N GLU A 236 -0.46 8.24 -20.40
CA GLU A 236 -1.86 8.55 -20.11
C GLU A 236 -2.68 7.27 -19.94
N GLU A 237 -2.52 6.30 -20.85
CA GLU A 237 -3.16 4.98 -20.77
C GLU A 237 -2.73 4.22 -19.50
N PHE A 238 -1.44 4.26 -19.17
CA PHE A 238 -0.91 3.63 -17.96
C PHE A 238 -1.48 4.27 -16.68
N SER A 239 -1.56 5.59 -16.66
CA SER A 239 -2.10 6.37 -15.54
C SER A 239 -3.58 6.06 -15.31
N ASP A 240 -4.37 6.00 -16.38
CA ASP A 240 -5.79 5.66 -16.29
C ASP A 240 -6.00 4.18 -15.91
N MET A 241 -5.18 3.27 -16.44
CA MET A 241 -5.22 1.85 -16.08
C MET A 241 -4.94 1.63 -14.58
N THR A 242 -3.83 2.16 -14.06
CA THR A 242 -3.46 2.03 -12.64
C THR A 242 -4.49 2.70 -11.73
N SER A 243 -5.01 3.87 -12.12
CA SER A 243 -6.07 4.53 -11.36
C SER A 243 -7.38 3.72 -11.34
N ASN A 244 -7.76 3.11 -12.47
CA ASN A 244 -8.93 2.23 -12.52
C ASN A 244 -8.74 0.96 -11.67
N ASN A 245 -7.52 0.41 -11.64
CA ASN A 245 -7.19 -0.69 -10.75
C ASN A 245 -7.36 -0.28 -9.28
N PHE A 246 -6.87 0.90 -8.88
CA PHE A 246 -7.02 1.41 -7.52
C PHE A 246 -8.49 1.55 -7.13
N LEU A 247 -9.30 2.18 -7.99
CA LEU A 247 -10.73 2.36 -7.73
C LEU A 247 -11.46 1.02 -7.60
N ARG A 248 -11.10 0.01 -8.42
CA ARG A 248 -11.63 -1.35 -8.29
C ARG A 248 -11.19 -2.02 -6.99
N PHE A 249 -9.91 -1.91 -6.64
CA PHE A 249 -9.34 -2.40 -5.38
C PHE A 249 -10.09 -1.83 -4.18
N ALA A 250 -10.26 -0.50 -4.14
CA ALA A 250 -10.89 0.22 -3.05
C ALA A 250 -12.44 0.19 -3.06
N GLY A 251 -13.06 -0.44 -4.07
CA GLY A 251 -14.52 -0.49 -4.20
C GLY A 251 -15.19 0.87 -4.45
N ILE A 252 -14.48 1.82 -5.06
CA ILE A 252 -14.96 3.19 -5.31
C ILE A 252 -15.54 3.26 -6.73
N ASN A 253 -16.80 3.67 -6.83
CA ASN A 253 -17.44 3.95 -8.11
C ASN A 253 -17.11 5.38 -8.57
N ARG A 254 -16.86 5.54 -9.88
CA ARG A 254 -16.74 6.86 -10.52
C ARG A 254 -18.10 7.51 -10.73
#